data_AF-A0A2P5M0U2-F1
#
_entry.id   AF-A0A2P5M0U2-F1
#
_cell.length_a   1.000
_cell.length_b   1.000
_cell.length_c   1.000
_cell.angle_alpha   90.00
_cell.angle_beta   90.00
_cell.angle_gamma   90.00
#
_symmetry.space_group_name_H-M   'P 1'
#
loop_
_entity.id
_entity.type
_entity.pdbx_description
1 polymer ?
#
loop_
_entity_poly.entity_id
_entity_poly.type
_entity_poly.pdbx_seq_one_letter_code
_entity_poly.pdbx_strand_id
1 'polypeptide(L)'
;MDEEDFLAVIGEMERQLRAHGAADIADPNNYTWRNPETGEIRMLESHKRLVLMLEAFGRKLAIEDRATYEGALSQIRETLHDVRPLGAEVETADGLMISLSGAPDLTETREDLNHFINLIREVPPRPETL
;
A
#
# COMPACT_ATOMS: atom_id res chain seq x y z
N MET A 1 5.84 18.69 9.64
CA MET A 1 6.66 17.52 9.99
C MET A 1 8.07 17.76 9.50
N ASP A 2 9.05 17.47 10.34
CA ASP A 2 10.45 17.45 9.94
C ASP A 2 10.94 16.02 9.64
N GLU A 3 12.23 15.87 9.34
CA GLU A 3 12.83 14.58 9.03
C GLU A 3 12.72 13.59 10.19
N GLU A 4 12.85 14.06 11.42
CA GLU A 4 12.75 13.21 12.61
C GLU A 4 11.31 12.69 12.79
N ASP A 5 10.32 13.56 12.57
CA ASP A 5 8.90 13.17 12.56
C ASP A 5 8.63 12.07 11.51
N PHE A 6 9.14 12.24 10.27
CA PHE A 6 8.94 11.23 9.22
C PHE A 6 9.60 9.90 9.56
N LEU A 7 10.83 9.92 10.08
CA LEU A 7 11.53 8.70 10.47
C LEU A 7 10.82 7.98 11.62
N ALA A 8 10.28 8.71 12.59
CA ALA A 8 9.49 8.15 13.69
C ALA A 8 8.21 7.46 13.17
N VAL A 9 7.47 8.11 12.28
CA VAL A 9 6.27 7.53 11.66
C VAL A 9 6.61 6.30 10.83
N ILE A 10 7.71 6.33 10.06
CA ILE A 10 8.15 5.16 9.29
C ILE A 10 8.50 4.00 10.21
N GLY A 11 9.25 4.24 11.29
CA GLY A 11 9.59 3.20 12.25
C GLY A 11 8.35 2.53 12.86
N GLU A 12 7.34 3.33 13.19
CA GLU A 12 6.06 2.80 13.69
C GLU A 12 5.27 2.04 12.61
N MET A 13 5.22 2.55 11.38
CA MET A 13 4.61 1.86 10.24
C MET A 13 5.26 0.50 10.00
N GLU A 14 6.59 0.44 9.93
CA GLU A 14 7.31 -0.83 9.74
C GLU A 14 7.00 -1.83 10.86
N ARG A 15 6.94 -1.37 12.11
CA ARG A 15 6.62 -2.21 13.27
C ARG A 15 5.22 -2.80 13.14
N GLN A 16 4.22 -1.98 12.82
CA GLN A 16 2.83 -2.43 12.67
C GLN A 16 2.67 -3.35 11.47
N LEU A 17 3.22 -3.00 10.31
CA LEU A 17 3.14 -3.82 9.10
C LEU A 17 3.73 -5.23 9.33
N ARG A 18 4.87 -5.34 10.00
CA ARG A 18 5.45 -6.66 10.36
C ARG A 18 4.53 -7.43 11.31
N ALA A 19 3.95 -6.76 12.32
CA ALA A 19 3.03 -7.39 13.27
C ALA A 19 1.75 -7.92 12.61
N HIS A 20 1.34 -7.32 11.48
CA HIS A 20 0.16 -7.69 10.70
C HIS A 20 0.47 -8.50 9.43
N GLY A 21 1.67 -9.06 9.32
CA GLY A 21 2.04 -9.97 8.22
C GLY A 21 2.32 -9.29 6.87
N ALA A 22 2.55 -7.97 6.86
CA ALA A 22 2.94 -7.18 5.69
C ALA A 22 4.45 -6.85 5.73
N ALA A 23 5.28 -7.86 6.00
CA ALA A 23 6.72 -7.68 6.18
C ALA A 23 7.44 -7.22 4.88
N ASP A 24 6.88 -7.54 3.73
CA ASP A 24 7.32 -7.07 2.41
C ASP A 24 7.18 -5.55 2.29
N ILE A 25 6.04 -4.99 2.71
CA ILE A 25 5.84 -3.52 2.72
C ILE A 25 6.78 -2.87 3.74
N ALA A 26 7.09 -3.56 4.84
CA ALA A 26 7.99 -3.04 5.86
C ALA A 26 9.49 -3.19 5.52
N ASP A 27 9.87 -3.80 4.40
CA ASP A 27 11.29 -4.00 4.06
C ASP A 27 11.92 -2.68 3.55
N PRO A 28 12.91 -2.10 4.26
CA PRO A 28 13.56 -0.86 3.83
C PRO A 28 14.22 -0.96 2.45
N ASN A 29 14.61 -2.15 2.01
CA ASN A 29 15.26 -2.38 0.72
C ASN A 29 14.33 -2.06 -0.46
N ASN A 30 13.00 -2.17 -0.26
CA ASN A 30 11.99 -1.82 -1.26
C ASN A 30 11.88 -0.30 -1.50
N TYR A 31 12.56 0.51 -0.70
CA TYR A 31 12.54 1.98 -0.76
C TYR A 31 13.93 2.56 -1.02
N THR A 32 14.69 1.87 -1.86
CA THR A 32 15.98 2.34 -2.35
C THR A 32 15.89 2.73 -3.83
N TRP A 33 16.76 3.63 -4.27
CA TRP A 33 16.92 3.98 -5.67
C TRP A 33 18.37 3.79 -6.08
N ARG A 34 18.58 3.38 -7.32
CA ARG A 34 19.90 3.25 -7.90
C ARG A 34 20.20 4.49 -8.72
N ASN A 35 21.30 5.17 -8.41
CA ASN A 35 21.79 6.27 -9.20
C ASN A 35 22.18 5.74 -10.60
N PRO A 36 21.59 6.27 -11.69
CA PRO A 36 21.83 5.77 -13.04
C PRO A 36 23.25 6.07 -13.56
N GLU A 37 23.90 7.11 -13.04
CA GLU A 37 25.24 7.53 -13.48
C GLU A 37 26.35 6.79 -12.73
N THR A 38 26.19 6.62 -11.41
CA THR A 38 27.23 6.01 -10.55
C THR A 38 26.97 4.54 -10.22
N GLY A 39 25.74 4.06 -10.42
CA GLY A 39 25.30 2.73 -10.02
C GLY A 39 25.10 2.57 -8.51
N GLU A 40 25.33 3.61 -7.71
CA GLU A 40 25.21 3.61 -6.25
C GLU A 40 23.76 3.41 -5.82
N ILE A 41 23.52 2.56 -4.82
CA ILE A 41 22.20 2.37 -4.22
C ILE A 41 22.08 3.30 -3.01
N ARG A 42 21.07 4.15 -3.02
CA ARG A 42 20.76 5.08 -1.93
C ARG A 42 19.35 4.86 -1.44
N MET A 43 19.13 5.15 -0.16
CA MET A 43 17.78 5.18 0.40
C MET A 43 17.02 6.38 -0.17
N LEU A 44 15.72 6.21 -0.39
CA LEU A 44 14.85 7.33 -0.68
C LEU A 44 14.75 8.25 0.54
N GLU A 45 14.53 9.54 0.28
CA GLU A 45 14.20 10.51 1.32
C GLU A 45 13.00 10.03 2.15
N SER A 46 13.00 10.33 3.45
CA SER A 46 11.99 9.83 4.40
C SER A 46 10.56 10.13 3.94
N HIS A 47 10.30 11.32 3.43
CA HIS A 47 8.98 11.72 2.94
C HIS A 47 8.52 10.82 1.78
N LYS A 48 9.39 10.58 0.79
CA LYS A 48 9.08 9.71 -0.36
C LYS A 48 8.88 8.27 0.10
N ARG A 49 9.72 7.81 1.03
CA ARG A 49 9.63 6.47 1.60
C ARG A 49 8.29 6.27 2.30
N LEU A 50 7.87 7.21 3.16
CA LEU A 50 6.57 7.12 3.85
C LEU A 50 5.41 7.09 2.86
N VAL A 51 5.41 7.96 1.84
CA VAL A 51 4.37 7.96 0.79
C VAL A 51 4.29 6.59 0.11
N LEU A 52 5.42 6.02 -0.32
CA LEU A 52 5.45 4.72 -0.98
C LEU A 52 4.98 3.58 -0.06
N MET A 53 5.33 3.61 1.23
CA MET A 53 4.85 2.66 2.22
C MET A 53 3.32 2.73 2.37
N LEU A 54 2.78 3.94 2.49
CA LEU A 54 1.33 4.16 2.62
C LEU A 54 0.58 3.74 1.35
N GLU A 55 1.15 4.00 0.16
CA GLU A 55 0.57 3.53 -1.10
C GLU A 55 0.58 2.00 -1.21
N ALA A 56 1.67 1.35 -0.81
CA ALA A 56 1.76 -0.10 -0.78
C ALA A 56 0.74 -0.69 0.20
N PHE A 57 0.59 -0.09 1.38
CA PHE A 57 -0.44 -0.46 2.33
C PHE A 57 -1.85 -0.27 1.75
N GLY A 58 -2.12 0.85 1.07
CA GLY A 58 -3.40 1.10 0.39
C GLY A 58 -3.73 0.07 -0.69
N ARG A 59 -2.72 -0.43 -1.43
CA ARG A 59 -2.90 -1.55 -2.37
C ARG A 59 -3.27 -2.84 -1.66
N LYS A 60 -2.62 -3.15 -0.53
CA LYS A 60 -2.98 -4.31 0.30
C LYS A 60 -4.43 -4.23 0.78
N LEU A 61 -4.84 -3.07 1.32
CA LEU A 61 -6.23 -2.85 1.75
C LEU A 61 -7.22 -3.01 0.59
N ALA A 62 -6.88 -2.55 -0.62
CA ALA A 62 -7.75 -2.72 -1.78
C ALA A 62 -7.99 -4.19 -2.17
N ILE A 63 -7.00 -5.06 -1.97
CA ILE A 63 -7.14 -6.51 -2.22
C ILE A 63 -8.06 -7.16 -1.17
N GLU A 64 -8.02 -6.64 0.05
CA GLU A 64 -8.79 -7.14 1.20
C GLU A 64 -10.16 -6.44 1.36
N ASP A 65 -10.51 -5.54 0.44
CA ASP A 65 -11.73 -4.72 0.50
C ASP A 65 -12.88 -5.37 -0.30
N ARG A 66 -14.00 -5.61 0.39
CA ARG A 66 -15.21 -6.17 -0.22
C ARG A 66 -15.75 -5.29 -1.33
N ALA A 67 -15.74 -3.97 -1.17
CA ALA A 67 -16.29 -3.07 -2.19
C ALA A 67 -15.49 -3.15 -3.51
N THR A 68 -14.16 -3.25 -3.40
CA THR A 68 -13.28 -3.49 -4.55
C THR A 68 -13.56 -4.84 -5.20
N TYR A 69 -13.74 -5.90 -4.41
CA TYR A 69 -14.13 -7.21 -4.91
C TYR A 69 -15.48 -7.18 -5.66
N GLU A 70 -16.51 -6.57 -5.08
CA GLU A 70 -17.84 -6.48 -5.69
C GLU A 70 -17.80 -5.68 -7.00
N GLY A 71 -17.08 -4.57 -7.03
CA GLY A 71 -16.88 -3.76 -8.24
C GLY A 71 -16.18 -4.53 -9.35
N ALA A 72 -15.09 -5.24 -9.03
CA ALA A 72 -14.37 -6.08 -10.00
C ALA A 72 -15.27 -7.21 -10.53
N LEU A 73 -16.03 -7.87 -9.66
CA LEU A 73 -16.93 -8.95 -10.05
C LEU A 73 -18.07 -8.44 -10.96
N SER A 74 -18.59 -7.24 -10.70
CA SER A 74 -19.59 -6.59 -11.57
C SER A 74 -19.01 -6.35 -12.97
N GLN A 75 -17.82 -5.77 -13.06
CA GLN A 75 -17.15 -5.49 -14.34
C GLN A 75 -16.88 -6.77 -15.15
N ILE A 76 -16.45 -7.84 -14.49
CA ILE A 76 -16.23 -9.13 -15.16
C ILE A 76 -17.55 -9.71 -15.67
N ARG A 77 -18.63 -9.63 -14.88
CA ARG A 77 -19.97 -10.11 -15.29
C ARG A 77 -20.55 -9.30 -16.44
N GLU A 78 -20.29 -8.00 -16.49
CA GLU A 78 -20.68 -7.14 -17.62
C GLU A 78 -19.92 -7.50 -18.91
N THR A 79 -18.68 -7.95 -18.77
CA THR A 79 -17.81 -8.32 -19.90
C THR A 79 -18.08 -9.74 -20.40
N LEU A 80 -18.43 -10.68 -19.51
CA LEU A 80 -18.67 -12.08 -19.86
C LEU A 80 -20.17 -12.35 -20.09
N HIS A 81 -20.54 -12.58 -21.34
CA HIS A 81 -21.94 -12.82 -21.72
C HIS A 81 -22.50 -14.17 -21.22
N ASP A 82 -21.71 -15.24 -21.27
CA ASP A 82 -22.18 -16.63 -21.02
C ASP A 82 -21.61 -17.28 -19.74
N VAL A 83 -20.58 -16.68 -19.13
CA VAL A 83 -19.91 -17.25 -17.93
C VAL A 83 -19.93 -16.21 -16.82
N ARG A 84 -20.65 -16.50 -15.74
CA ARG A 84 -20.74 -15.60 -14.58
C ARG A 84 -19.87 -16.12 -13.44
N PRO A 85 -18.79 -15.43 -13.06
CA PRO A 85 -18.06 -15.79 -11.86
C PRO A 85 -18.97 -15.68 -10.63
N LEU A 86 -18.96 -16.74 -9.83
CA LEU A 86 -19.74 -16.84 -8.59
C LEU A 86 -19.05 -16.10 -7.43
N GLY A 87 -17.72 -16.02 -7.47
CA GLY A 87 -16.92 -15.23 -6.56
C GLY A 87 -15.43 -15.36 -6.85
N ALA A 88 -14.63 -14.84 -5.93
CA ALA A 88 -13.17 -14.94 -5.94
C ALA A 88 -12.68 -15.33 -4.55
N GLU A 89 -11.59 -16.11 -4.54
CA GLU A 89 -10.90 -16.54 -3.35
C GLU A 89 -9.43 -16.19 -3.48
N VAL A 90 -8.80 -15.87 -2.36
CA VAL A 90 -7.36 -15.62 -2.27
C VAL A 90 -6.73 -16.73 -1.46
N GLU A 91 -5.67 -17.32 -2.01
CA GLU A 91 -4.79 -18.21 -1.28
C GLU A 91 -3.79 -17.37 -0.49
N THR A 92 -3.77 -17.54 0.83
CA THR A 92 -2.79 -16.89 1.71
C THR A 92 -1.44 -17.60 1.65
N ALA A 93 -0.40 -16.99 2.23
CA ALA A 93 0.95 -17.58 2.25
C ALA A 93 1.03 -18.92 3.00
N ASP A 94 0.10 -19.19 3.91
CA ASP A 94 -0.07 -20.47 4.62
C ASP A 94 -0.99 -21.47 3.89
N GLY A 95 -1.44 -21.14 2.67
CA GLY A 95 -2.26 -22.02 1.84
C GLY A 95 -3.75 -22.03 2.20
N LEU A 96 -4.21 -21.09 3.03
CA LEU A 96 -5.62 -20.96 3.37
C LEU A 96 -6.36 -20.23 2.25
N MET A 97 -7.45 -20.83 1.77
CA MET A 97 -8.35 -20.18 0.81
C MET A 97 -9.34 -19.30 1.57
N ILE A 98 -9.34 -18.00 1.29
CA ILE A 98 -10.26 -17.02 1.88
C ILE A 98 -11.19 -16.48 0.80
N SER A 99 -12.50 -16.57 1.03
CA SER A 99 -13.48 -15.94 0.15
C SER A 99 -13.53 -14.43 0.36
N LEU A 100 -13.39 -13.67 -0.72
CA LEU A 100 -13.47 -12.21 -0.68
C LEU A 100 -14.90 -11.69 -0.49
N SER A 101 -15.91 -12.55 -0.65
CA SER A 101 -17.31 -12.17 -0.39
C SER A 101 -17.59 -11.85 1.08
N GLY A 102 -16.80 -12.43 2.00
CA GLY A 102 -16.89 -12.18 3.44
C GLY A 102 -15.91 -11.10 3.95
N ALA A 103 -15.19 -10.44 3.05
CA ALA A 103 -14.24 -9.40 3.41
C ALA A 103 -14.94 -8.19 4.08
N PRO A 104 -14.22 -7.40 4.90
CA PRO A 104 -14.74 -6.13 5.39
C PRO A 104 -14.88 -5.12 4.25
N ASP A 105 -15.77 -4.14 4.44
CA ASP A 105 -15.78 -2.93 3.63
C ASP A 105 -14.72 -1.98 4.20
N LEU A 106 -13.71 -1.65 3.39
CA LEU A 106 -12.59 -0.79 3.80
C LEU A 106 -12.60 0.54 3.05
N THR A 107 -13.71 0.90 2.40
CA THR A 107 -13.81 2.09 1.55
C THR A 107 -13.41 3.36 2.31
N GLU A 108 -14.01 3.62 3.47
CA GLU A 108 -13.72 4.81 4.29
C GLU A 108 -12.26 4.85 4.74
N THR A 109 -11.71 3.73 5.24
CA THR A 109 -10.30 3.65 5.64
C THR A 109 -9.36 3.95 4.48
N ARG A 110 -9.70 3.51 3.27
CA ARG A 110 -8.90 3.78 2.07
C ARG A 110 -9.02 5.24 1.61
N GLU A 111 -10.19 5.85 1.75
CA GLU A 111 -10.39 7.28 1.48
C GLU A 111 -9.57 8.14 2.44
N ASP A 112 -9.60 7.83 3.74
CA ASP A 112 -8.80 8.50 4.76
C ASP A 112 -7.29 8.36 4.50
N LEU A 113 -6.84 7.16 4.15
CA LEU A 113 -5.44 6.90 3.78
C LEU A 113 -5.02 7.73 2.57
N ASN A 114 -5.85 7.77 1.52
CA ASN A 114 -5.57 8.57 0.33
C ASN A 114 -5.53 10.06 0.64
N HIS A 115 -6.44 10.54 1.49
CA HIS A 115 -6.43 11.92 1.96
C HIS A 115 -5.11 12.24 2.69
N PHE A 116 -4.68 11.37 3.60
CA PHE A 116 -3.43 11.53 4.33
C PHE A 116 -2.19 11.50 3.43
N ILE A 117 -2.14 10.61 2.43
CA ILE A 117 -1.06 10.57 1.43
C ILE A 117 -0.97 11.90 0.67
N ASN A 118 -2.10 12.46 0.27
CA ASN A 118 -2.13 13.75 -0.44
C ASN A 118 -1.62 14.89 0.44
N LEU A 119 -2.00 14.92 1.72
CA LEU A 119 -1.49 15.91 2.67
C LEU A 119 0.05 15.82 2.83
N ILE A 120 0.60 14.60 2.87
CA ILE A 120 2.06 14.41 2.96
C ILE A 120 2.76 14.89 1.68
N ARG A 121 2.18 14.62 0.50
CA ARG A 121 2.75 15.05 -0.78
C ARG A 121 2.78 16.56 -0.96
N GLU A 122 1.87 17.28 -0.31
CA GLU A 122 1.83 18.75 -0.32
C GLU A 122 2.90 19.38 0.58
N VAL A 123 3.59 18.60 1.42
CA VAL A 123 4.71 19.10 2.23
C VAL A 123 5.92 19.36 1.32
N PRO A 124 6.37 20.62 1.16
CA PRO A 124 7.49 20.92 0.28
C PRO A 124 8.78 20.26 0.80
N PRO A 125 9.63 19.71 -0.08
CA PRO A 125 10.94 19.21 0.32
C PRO A 125 11.74 20.37 0.91
N ARG A 126 12.42 20.13 2.04
CA ARG A 126 13.31 21.15 2.61
C ARG A 126 14.41 21.47 1.59
N PRO A 127 14.80 22.75 1.43
CA PRO A 127 15.96 23.07 0.61
C PRO A 127 17.18 22.37 1.20
N GLU A 128 17.92 21.65 0.37
CA GLU A 128 19.20 21.05 0.75
C GLU A 128 20.11 22.19 1.23
N THR A 129 20.44 22.21 2.52
CA THR A 129 21.54 23.03 3.01
C THR A 129 22.82 22.42 2.44
N LEU A 130 23.31 23.03 1.36
CA LEU A 130 24.65 22.85 0.79
C LEU A 130 25.73 23.21 1.82
#